data_AF-A0A0D7KI11-F1
#
_entry.id   AF-A0A0D7KI11-F1
#
_cell.length_a   1.000
_cell.length_b   1.000
_cell.length_c   1.000
_cell.angle_alpha   90.00
_cell.angle_beta   90.00
_cell.angle_gamma   90.00
#
_symmetry.space_group_name_H-M   'P 1'
#
loop_
_entity.id
_entity.type
_entity.pdbx_description
1 polymer ?
#
loop_
_entity_poly.entity_id
_entity_poly.type
_entity_poly.pdbx_seq_one_letter_code
_entity_poly.pdbx_strand_id
1 'polypeptide(L)'
;MKCAIVFIVLSFLTFSVSSVSAYDSEYRYDKNGNLSVITQNETEIVYQADNNGNLTSRSLREKTYMDKLQNGDFQEVDNGGKAVGWSYMTDNNAVSSFIMKKIGSRNHQQIQARNIPMGSLIGVKQTLSIPKDSSRNLDVKSSLKIEHLQNAEAVMMVDFVDNTGKVIGNASQKSTLQKDFFYTMSLRESMIPQKAEKAIVQIAIHSTGNNAAGTIVIKGVDVSYGLDSYFNLLMNHDFQGREIQVAEGEIPDYWGISGDTGSARFYLKTTNEYKKRQIISRNSNSTSKEKYIIQHLLIDDSSRKYQMRGIFHRMNHAESQLQILFFNEKGTLLGTDYTSSDSNTDKTTSLRGSIPKGAVYATVFVGARYSGISIGDVDIDRVSIEYSTEPQALWNSQFAQFDKNVDVAQGWTKNTRGAAEGAVFGQSGDNRGQNIAIPYGTWGNKSAEIYQDIKLEPSSMQKKFSLRGEVSILDSNNAKLEIEVYLYRGFGDINNFPKKYKKTYSSPNERQVINIQEDIEPNTPYATIYVRLLPIDPNKAWAENVVIHNLRFNPVYNSSGPIEMFLPEEME
;
A
#
# COMPACT_ATOMS: atom_id res chain seq x y z
N MET A 1 3.80 89.34 23.31
CA MET A 1 4.75 89.40 22.16
C MET A 1 5.89 88.43 22.44
N LYS A 2 6.21 87.57 21.43
CA LYS A 2 7.25 86.52 21.41
C LYS A 2 6.92 85.30 22.29
N CYS A 3 6.36 84.20 21.78
CA CYS A 3 6.94 83.15 20.91
C CYS A 3 8.29 82.62 21.43
N ALA A 4 8.29 81.38 21.95
CA ALA A 4 9.13 80.28 21.43
C ALA A 4 8.91 78.97 22.22
N ILE A 5 8.34 77.98 21.51
CA ILE A 5 8.75 76.56 21.47
C ILE A 5 8.79 75.83 22.83
N VAL A 6 7.68 75.20 23.18
CA VAL A 6 7.67 74.03 24.07
C VAL A 6 7.58 72.78 23.19
N PHE A 7 8.63 71.97 23.23
CA PHE A 7 8.68 70.62 22.66
C PHE A 7 7.65 69.75 23.38
N ILE A 8 6.50 69.50 22.74
CA ILE A 8 5.62 68.38 23.11
C ILE A 8 6.17 67.17 22.36
N VAL A 9 6.96 66.36 23.07
CA VAL A 9 7.29 65.00 22.65
C VAL A 9 6.00 64.20 22.71
N LEU A 10 5.31 64.14 21.57
CA LEU A 10 4.20 63.23 21.34
C LEU A 10 4.78 61.83 21.23
N SER A 11 4.98 61.17 22.37
CA SER A 11 5.31 59.76 22.46
C SER A 11 4.15 58.95 21.90
N PHE A 12 4.19 58.72 20.58
CA PHE A 12 3.47 57.64 19.91
C PHE A 12 3.94 56.30 20.50
N LEU A 13 3.30 55.88 21.59
CA LEU A 13 3.20 54.49 21.99
C LEU A 13 2.39 53.76 20.91
N THR A 14 3.05 53.45 19.79
CA THR A 14 2.61 52.35 18.93
C THR A 14 2.91 51.08 19.72
N PHE A 15 1.95 50.67 20.54
CA PHE A 15 1.87 49.28 20.94
C PHE A 15 1.72 48.48 19.66
N SER A 16 2.84 47.92 19.18
CA SER A 16 2.78 46.76 18.31
C SER A 16 2.13 45.69 19.17
N VAL A 17 0.81 45.55 19.04
CA VAL A 17 0.11 44.37 19.54
C VAL A 17 0.57 43.27 18.62
N SER A 18 1.73 42.67 18.93
CA SER A 18 2.08 41.37 18.42
C SER A 18 0.96 40.47 18.94
N SER A 19 -0.01 40.17 18.09
CA SER A 19 -0.94 39.08 18.35
C SER A 19 -0.10 37.83 18.54
N VAL A 20 0.20 37.49 19.79
CA VAL A 20 0.69 36.17 20.13
C VAL A 20 -0.49 35.26 19.81
N SER A 21 -0.43 34.58 18.67
CA SER A 21 -1.25 33.41 18.42
C SER A 21 -1.03 32.48 19.61
N ALA A 22 -2.05 32.34 20.44
CA ALA A 22 -2.10 31.24 21.39
C ALA A 22 -2.19 29.97 20.55
N TYR A 23 -1.07 29.29 20.38
CA TYR A 23 -1.04 28.01 19.69
C TYR A 23 -1.81 27.01 20.55
N ASP A 24 -2.99 26.61 20.07
CA ASP A 24 -3.81 25.60 20.72
C ASP A 24 -3.02 24.28 20.71
N SER A 25 -2.53 23.89 21.88
CA SER A 25 -1.71 22.69 22.05
C SER A 25 -2.55 21.63 22.76
N GLU A 26 -2.79 20.50 22.10
CA GLU A 26 -3.53 19.39 22.68
C GLU A 26 -2.55 18.39 23.32
N TYR A 27 -2.85 17.93 24.52
CA TYR A 27 -2.00 17.01 25.28
C TYR A 27 -2.73 15.69 25.50
N ARG A 28 -2.08 14.57 25.17
CA ARG A 28 -2.60 13.22 25.42
C ARG A 28 -1.67 12.46 26.33
N TYR A 29 -2.25 11.74 27.27
CA TYR A 29 -1.53 10.95 28.27
C TYR A 29 -1.76 9.45 28.05
N ASP A 30 -0.76 8.63 28.38
CA ASP A 30 -0.89 7.19 28.35
C ASP A 30 -1.74 6.67 29.54
N LYS A 31 -1.99 5.36 29.57
CA LYS A 31 -2.74 4.70 30.64
C LYS A 31 -2.12 4.83 32.04
N ASN A 32 -0.84 5.21 32.12
CA ASN A 32 -0.09 5.39 33.36
C ASN A 32 0.00 6.87 33.77
N GLY A 33 -0.62 7.78 33.01
CA GLY A 33 -0.61 9.22 33.27
C GLY A 33 0.62 9.95 32.75
N ASN A 34 1.50 9.30 31.98
CA ASN A 34 2.65 9.97 31.37
C ASN A 34 2.24 10.71 30.11
N LEU A 35 2.88 11.84 29.83
CA LEU A 35 2.66 12.57 28.59
C LEU A 35 3.07 11.69 27.40
N SER A 36 2.13 11.45 26.48
CA SER A 36 2.30 10.55 25.34
C SER A 36 2.28 11.28 23.99
N VAL A 37 1.55 12.40 23.87
CA VAL A 37 1.53 13.23 22.66
C VAL A 37 1.32 14.70 23.02
N ILE A 38 2.06 15.59 22.38
CA ILE A 38 1.73 17.01 22.26
C ILE A 38 1.38 17.27 20.80
N THR A 39 0.20 17.80 20.53
CA THR A 39 -0.19 18.26 19.21
C THR A 39 -0.01 19.77 19.12
N GLN A 40 0.81 20.22 18.18
CA GLN A 40 1.01 21.64 17.87
C GLN A 40 0.78 21.82 16.37
N ASN A 41 -0.30 22.49 15.99
CA ASN A 41 -0.70 22.69 14.59
C ASN A 41 -0.81 21.36 13.81
N GLU A 42 0.07 21.16 12.83
CA GLU A 42 0.16 19.99 11.94
C GLU A 42 1.20 18.97 12.44
N THR A 43 1.81 19.19 13.61
CA THR A 43 2.87 18.34 14.14
C THR A 43 2.40 17.70 15.46
N GLU A 44 2.45 16.38 15.51
CA GLU A 44 2.34 15.60 16.74
C GLU A 44 3.75 15.23 17.22
N ILE A 45 4.08 15.63 18.44
CA ILE A 45 5.27 15.21 19.16
C ILE A 45 4.87 14.06 20.06
N VAL A 46 5.26 12.85 19.70
CA VAL A 46 4.95 11.63 20.44
C VAL A 46 6.09 11.33 21.40
N TYR A 47 5.72 10.97 22.63
CA TYR A 47 6.61 10.63 23.71
C TYR A 47 6.35 9.18 24.12
N GLN A 48 7.42 8.43 24.37
CA GLN A 48 7.34 7.13 25.04
C GLN A 48 8.00 7.23 26.40
N ALA A 49 7.42 6.56 27.38
CA ALA A 49 7.98 6.42 28.71
C ALA A 49 8.18 4.95 29.08
N ASP A 50 9.20 4.65 29.89
CA ASP A 50 9.35 3.33 30.51
C ASP A 50 8.30 3.13 31.63
N ASN A 51 8.30 1.94 32.23
CA ASN A 51 7.37 1.60 33.33
C ASN A 51 7.56 2.48 34.59
N ASN A 52 8.64 3.26 34.68
CA ASN A 52 8.93 4.16 35.78
C ASN A 52 8.58 5.63 35.43
N GLY A 53 8.05 5.89 34.23
CA GLY A 53 7.68 7.24 33.77
C GLY A 53 8.82 8.04 33.16
N ASN A 54 10.00 7.44 32.92
CA ASN A 54 11.11 8.12 32.26
C ASN A 54 10.88 8.15 30.76
N LEU A 55 11.06 9.32 30.13
CA LEU A 55 10.98 9.46 28.68
C LEU A 55 12.10 8.67 27.99
N THR A 56 11.72 7.67 27.19
CA THR A 56 12.64 6.79 26.44
C THR A 56 12.76 7.15 24.98
N SER A 57 11.75 7.82 24.40
CA SER A 57 11.85 8.34 23.03
C SER A 57 10.94 9.54 22.79
N ARG A 58 11.31 10.33 21.77
CA ARG A 58 10.54 11.44 21.21
C ARG A 58 10.55 11.31 19.69
N SER A 59 9.38 11.31 19.05
CA SER A 59 9.26 11.33 17.59
C SER A 59 8.32 12.44 17.15
N LEU A 60 8.69 13.18 16.11
CA LEU A 60 7.78 14.08 15.43
C LEU A 60 7.05 13.32 14.33
N ARG A 61 5.75 13.51 14.20
CA ARG A 61 4.96 13.04 13.07
C ARG A 61 3.98 14.12 12.62
N GLU A 62 3.68 14.18 11.33
CA GLU A 62 2.61 15.04 10.85
C GLU A 62 1.25 14.51 11.31
N LYS A 63 0.33 15.43 11.60
CA LYS A 63 -1.05 15.18 12.01
C LYS A 63 -1.76 14.38 10.92
N THR A 64 -1.81 13.06 11.09
CA THR A 64 -2.47 12.15 10.14
C THR A 64 -3.92 11.87 10.56
N TYR A 65 -4.69 12.91 10.88
CA TYR A 65 -6.15 12.84 10.79
C TYR A 65 -6.54 13.36 9.41
N MET A 66 -6.32 12.54 8.39
CA MET A 66 -6.96 12.73 7.11
C MET A 66 -8.45 12.46 7.34
N ASP A 67 -9.35 13.31 6.85
CA ASP A 67 -10.79 12.97 6.76
C ASP A 67 -10.90 11.73 5.86
N LYS A 68 -10.79 10.57 6.48
CA LYS A 68 -11.05 9.28 5.86
C LYS A 68 -12.54 9.24 5.59
N LEU A 69 -12.89 8.46 4.58
CA LEU A 69 -14.28 8.18 4.28
C LEU A 69 -14.97 7.67 5.57
N GLN A 70 -16.01 8.37 6.02
CA GLN A 70 -16.80 7.99 7.18
C GLN A 70 -17.65 6.77 6.81
N ASN A 71 -17.58 5.73 7.64
CA ASN A 71 -18.45 4.55 7.51
C ASN A 71 -18.39 3.92 6.11
N GLY A 72 -17.18 3.80 5.55
CA GLY A 72 -16.97 3.21 4.22
C GLY A 72 -17.27 1.73 4.12
N ASP A 73 -17.31 1.03 5.25
CA ASP A 73 -17.72 -0.36 5.33
C ASP A 73 -19.24 -0.55 5.52
N PHE A 74 -19.99 0.56 5.64
CA PHE A 74 -21.42 0.65 5.89
C PHE A 74 -21.91 -0.04 7.17
N GLN A 75 -21.04 -0.19 8.17
CA GLN A 75 -21.40 -0.83 9.43
C GLN A 75 -22.41 0.00 10.25
N GLU A 76 -22.24 1.32 10.26
CA GLU A 76 -23.09 2.24 11.02
C GLU A 76 -24.34 2.59 10.23
N VAL A 77 -25.50 2.27 10.81
CA VAL A 77 -26.82 2.51 10.21
C VAL A 77 -27.65 3.32 11.20
N ASP A 78 -28.29 4.38 10.71
CA ASP A 78 -29.16 5.22 11.53
C ASP A 78 -30.52 4.54 11.85
N ASN A 79 -31.33 5.18 12.69
CA ASN A 79 -32.65 4.67 13.05
C ASN A 79 -33.62 4.55 11.87
N GLY A 80 -33.32 5.20 10.73
CA GLY A 80 -34.07 5.12 9.49
C GLY A 80 -33.59 4.04 8.53
N GLY A 81 -32.60 3.23 8.93
CA GLY A 81 -32.04 2.18 8.08
C GLY A 81 -31.08 2.71 7.01
N LYS A 82 -30.51 3.92 7.17
CA LYS A 82 -29.60 4.55 6.21
C LYS A 82 -28.15 4.51 6.70
N ALA A 83 -27.21 4.43 5.76
CA ALA A 83 -25.78 4.48 6.08
C ALA A 83 -25.40 5.86 6.66
N VAL A 84 -24.86 5.88 7.87
CA VAL A 84 -24.39 7.12 8.52
C VAL A 84 -23.25 7.74 7.70
N GLY A 85 -23.27 9.07 7.53
CA GLY A 85 -22.22 9.82 6.82
C GLY A 85 -22.34 9.83 5.28
N TRP A 86 -23.30 9.09 4.71
CA TRP A 86 -23.51 9.02 3.26
C TRP A 86 -24.74 9.78 2.81
N SER A 87 -24.62 10.51 1.70
CA SER A 87 -25.73 11.21 1.05
C SER A 87 -26.25 10.43 -0.15
N TYR A 88 -27.56 10.52 -0.42
CA TYR A 88 -28.18 9.87 -1.56
C TYR A 88 -28.31 10.84 -2.74
N MET A 89 -28.06 10.31 -3.94
CA MET A 89 -28.22 11.01 -5.21
C MET A 89 -29.47 10.45 -5.89
N THR A 90 -30.44 11.33 -6.15
CA THR A 90 -31.76 10.99 -6.71
C THR A 90 -32.10 11.91 -7.87
N ASP A 91 -33.02 11.48 -8.72
CA ASP A 91 -33.62 12.28 -9.79
C ASP A 91 -35.14 12.26 -9.60
N ASN A 92 -35.80 13.41 -9.77
CA ASN A 92 -37.24 13.55 -9.55
C ASN A 92 -38.10 12.68 -10.49
N ASN A 93 -37.54 12.28 -11.64
CA ASN A 93 -38.23 11.44 -12.63
C ASN A 93 -37.89 9.95 -12.47
N ALA A 94 -36.92 9.61 -11.62
CA ALA A 94 -36.54 8.24 -11.34
C ALA A 94 -37.26 7.71 -10.09
N VAL A 95 -37.54 6.40 -10.08
CA VAL A 95 -37.95 5.71 -8.86
C VAL A 95 -36.73 5.03 -8.27
N SER A 96 -36.26 5.51 -7.13
CA SER A 96 -35.04 5.02 -6.45
C SER A 96 -35.34 4.45 -5.07
N SER A 97 -34.65 3.38 -4.69
CA SER A 97 -34.67 2.77 -3.36
C SER A 97 -33.25 2.52 -2.87
N PHE A 98 -33.01 2.85 -1.60
CA PHE A 98 -31.72 2.71 -0.92
C PHE A 98 -31.95 1.85 0.32
N ILE A 99 -31.41 0.64 0.32
CA ILE A 99 -31.67 -0.36 1.37
C ILE A 99 -30.35 -0.85 1.93
N MET A 100 -30.23 -0.85 3.25
CA MET A 100 -29.15 -1.56 3.94
C MET A 100 -29.48 -3.05 4.01
N LYS A 101 -28.76 -3.86 3.22
CA LYS A 101 -28.91 -5.31 3.18
C LYS A 101 -27.88 -5.98 4.06
N LYS A 102 -28.33 -6.80 5.01
CA LYS A 102 -27.43 -7.63 5.82
C LYS A 102 -27.14 -8.93 5.07
N ILE A 103 -25.89 -9.15 4.69
CA ILE A 103 -25.41 -10.38 4.04
C ILE A 103 -24.34 -10.97 4.95
N GLY A 104 -24.64 -12.13 5.55
CA GLY A 104 -23.83 -12.68 6.64
C GLY A 104 -23.79 -11.73 7.84
N SER A 105 -22.59 -11.44 8.34
CA SER A 105 -22.36 -10.54 9.48
C SER A 105 -22.24 -9.05 9.09
N ARG A 106 -22.31 -8.73 7.79
CA ARG A 106 -21.98 -7.40 7.26
C ARG A 106 -23.17 -6.70 6.60
N ASN A 107 -23.26 -5.39 6.81
CA ASN A 107 -24.19 -4.50 6.14
C ASN A 107 -23.65 -4.09 4.76
N HIS A 108 -24.53 -4.01 3.77
CA HIS A 108 -24.21 -3.64 2.39
C HIS A 108 -25.22 -2.60 1.91
N GLN A 109 -24.77 -1.58 1.19
CA GLN A 109 -25.67 -0.60 0.59
C GLN A 109 -26.20 -1.13 -0.74
N GLN A 110 -27.48 -1.47 -0.81
CA GLN A 110 -28.17 -1.77 -2.06
C GLN A 110 -28.81 -0.50 -2.62
N ILE A 111 -28.64 -0.28 -3.91
CA ILE A 111 -29.25 0.81 -4.67
C ILE A 111 -30.03 0.18 -5.80
N GLN A 112 -31.33 0.45 -5.86
CA GLN A 112 -32.20 0.03 -6.94
C GLN A 112 -32.88 1.25 -7.54
N ALA A 113 -32.87 1.36 -8.87
CA ALA A 113 -33.46 2.48 -9.56
C ALA A 113 -34.06 2.07 -10.90
N ARG A 114 -35.14 2.75 -11.31
CA ARG A 114 -35.80 2.58 -12.62
C ARG A 114 -36.33 3.91 -13.13
N ASN A 115 -36.63 3.96 -14.42
CA ASN A 115 -37.06 5.17 -15.14
C ASN A 115 -36.04 6.32 -14.99
N ILE A 116 -34.75 5.98 -14.93
CA ILE A 116 -33.69 6.97 -14.79
C ILE A 116 -33.58 7.74 -16.13
N PRO A 117 -33.73 9.08 -16.13
CA PRO A 117 -33.53 9.88 -17.34
C PRO A 117 -32.13 9.71 -17.90
N MET A 118 -31.97 9.87 -19.22
CA MET A 118 -30.65 9.80 -19.86
C MET A 118 -29.67 10.79 -19.22
N GLY A 119 -28.48 10.32 -18.84
CA GLY A 119 -27.43 11.12 -18.20
C GLY A 119 -27.58 11.31 -16.68
N SER A 120 -28.70 10.92 -16.08
CA SER A 120 -28.87 11.02 -14.62
C SER A 120 -28.09 9.95 -13.87
N LEU A 121 -27.71 10.28 -12.62
CA LEU A 121 -26.97 9.44 -11.69
C LEU A 121 -27.82 9.15 -10.44
N ILE A 122 -28.03 7.88 -10.12
CA ILE A 122 -28.72 7.46 -8.89
C ILE A 122 -27.76 6.63 -8.05
N GLY A 123 -27.44 7.10 -6.83
CA GLY A 123 -26.31 6.53 -6.10
C GLY A 123 -26.12 7.06 -4.68
N VAL A 124 -24.96 6.76 -4.11
CA VAL A 124 -24.48 7.32 -2.84
C VAL A 124 -23.24 8.17 -3.06
N LYS A 125 -23.09 9.22 -2.24
CA LYS A 125 -21.91 10.08 -2.27
C LYS A 125 -21.45 10.50 -0.89
N GLN A 126 -20.16 10.82 -0.78
CA GLN A 126 -19.57 11.47 0.38
C GLN A 126 -18.56 12.52 -0.08
N THR A 127 -18.59 13.67 0.59
CA THR A 127 -17.66 14.78 0.32
C THR A 127 -16.52 14.72 1.31
N LEU A 128 -15.30 14.74 0.80
CA LEU A 128 -14.06 14.68 1.57
C LEU A 128 -13.27 15.98 1.39
N SER A 129 -12.63 16.44 2.45
CA SER A 129 -11.67 17.54 2.38
C SER A 129 -10.38 17.06 1.71
N ILE A 130 -9.82 17.87 0.81
CA ILE A 130 -8.52 17.61 0.20
C ILE A 130 -7.45 18.29 1.07
N PRO A 131 -6.42 17.56 1.54
CA PRO A 131 -5.35 18.14 2.35
C PRO A 131 -4.57 19.23 1.60
N LYS A 132 -4.17 20.31 2.29
CA LYS A 132 -3.47 21.45 1.66
C LYS A 132 -2.07 21.08 1.13
N ASP A 133 -1.44 20.05 1.68
CA ASP A 133 -0.15 19.51 1.21
C ASP A 133 -0.31 18.39 0.17
N SER A 134 -1.39 18.40 -0.60
CA SER A 134 -1.70 17.36 -1.58
C SER A 134 -1.14 17.65 -2.97
N SER A 135 0.18 17.55 -3.13
CA SER A 135 0.78 17.11 -4.40
C SER A 135 0.49 15.61 -4.68
N ARG A 136 -0.65 15.10 -4.21
CA ARG A 136 -0.91 13.69 -3.89
C ARG A 136 -1.86 13.05 -4.90
N ASN A 137 -1.69 11.74 -5.07
CA ASN A 137 -2.64 10.89 -5.77
C ASN A 137 -3.90 10.72 -4.90
N LEU A 138 -5.06 10.60 -5.55
CA LEU A 138 -6.28 10.13 -4.92
C LEU A 138 -6.60 8.72 -5.41
N ASP A 139 -6.71 7.79 -4.47
CA ASP A 139 -7.10 6.42 -4.73
C ASP A 139 -8.49 6.15 -4.19
N VAL A 140 -9.37 5.60 -5.03
CA VAL A 140 -10.71 5.18 -4.66
C VAL A 140 -10.90 3.73 -5.07
N LYS A 141 -11.39 2.92 -4.14
CA LYS A 141 -11.76 1.51 -4.39
C LYS A 141 -13.15 1.25 -3.87
N SER A 142 -13.90 0.44 -4.60
CA SER A 142 -15.21 -0.02 -4.17
C SER A 142 -15.38 -1.50 -4.47
N SER A 143 -15.84 -2.26 -3.49
CA SER A 143 -16.25 -3.65 -3.68
C SER A 143 -17.74 -3.65 -4.00
N LEU A 144 -18.11 -3.93 -5.24
CA LEU A 144 -19.50 -3.89 -5.70
C LEU A 144 -19.93 -5.16 -6.42
N LYS A 145 -21.24 -5.41 -6.41
CA LYS A 145 -21.91 -6.45 -7.20
C LYS A 145 -23.01 -5.78 -8.01
N ILE A 146 -23.01 -6.00 -9.32
CA ILE A 146 -24.10 -5.55 -10.20
C ILE A 146 -25.08 -6.71 -10.36
N GLU A 147 -26.27 -6.58 -9.77
CA GLU A 147 -27.33 -7.59 -9.89
C GLU A 147 -28.10 -7.44 -11.20
N HIS A 148 -28.31 -6.20 -11.64
CA HIS A 148 -29.00 -5.92 -12.90
C HIS A 148 -28.64 -4.54 -13.45
N LEU A 149 -28.53 -4.39 -14.77
CA LEU A 149 -28.49 -3.12 -15.48
C LEU A 149 -29.26 -3.19 -16.79
N GLN A 150 -29.99 -2.13 -17.11
CA GLN A 150 -30.67 -1.91 -18.37
C GLN A 150 -30.46 -0.45 -18.80
N ASN A 151 -29.92 -0.24 -20.00
CA ASN A 151 -29.54 1.08 -20.54
C ASN A 151 -28.71 1.90 -19.53
N ALA A 152 -27.91 1.22 -18.71
CA ALA A 152 -27.19 1.82 -17.60
C ALA A 152 -25.84 1.14 -17.41
N GLU A 153 -24.95 1.84 -16.73
CA GLU A 153 -23.66 1.35 -16.25
C GLU A 153 -23.53 1.66 -14.75
N ALA A 154 -22.78 0.85 -14.01
CA ALA A 154 -22.32 1.23 -12.68
C ALA A 154 -21.10 2.13 -12.83
N VAL A 155 -21.08 3.25 -12.10
CA VAL A 155 -19.97 4.21 -12.12
C VAL A 155 -19.44 4.44 -10.71
N MET A 156 -18.11 4.44 -10.59
CA MET A 156 -17.38 4.98 -9.45
C MET A 156 -16.70 6.26 -9.93
N MET A 157 -17.03 7.39 -9.31
CA MET A 157 -16.60 8.71 -9.78
C MET A 157 -16.11 9.57 -8.63
N VAL A 158 -15.19 10.48 -8.95
CA VAL A 158 -14.77 11.57 -8.06
C VAL A 158 -14.92 12.88 -8.82
N ASP A 159 -15.64 13.83 -8.23
CA ASP A 159 -15.63 15.23 -8.66
C ASP A 159 -14.74 16.06 -7.74
N PHE A 160 -13.79 16.78 -8.32
CA PHE A 160 -12.91 17.72 -7.62
C PHE A 160 -13.54 19.11 -7.64
N VAL A 161 -13.72 19.70 -6.46
CA VAL A 161 -14.48 20.92 -6.27
C VAL A 161 -13.62 22.00 -5.63
N ASP A 162 -13.67 23.21 -6.18
CA ASP A 162 -12.98 24.37 -5.62
C ASP A 162 -13.73 25.01 -4.44
N ASN A 163 -13.15 26.06 -3.86
CA ASN A 163 -13.73 26.80 -2.73
C ASN A 163 -15.06 27.50 -3.06
N THR A 164 -15.38 27.69 -4.34
CA THR A 164 -16.65 28.27 -4.80
C THR A 164 -17.75 27.23 -4.94
N GLY A 165 -17.41 25.94 -4.81
CA GLY A 165 -18.33 24.84 -5.05
C GLY A 165 -18.40 24.40 -6.52
N LYS A 166 -17.51 24.90 -7.38
CA LYS A 166 -17.46 24.54 -8.80
C LYS A 166 -16.64 23.26 -8.99
N VAL A 167 -17.16 22.33 -9.80
CA VAL A 167 -16.40 21.16 -10.27
C VAL A 167 -15.32 21.63 -11.24
N ILE A 168 -14.06 21.34 -10.93
CA ILE A 168 -12.87 21.73 -11.71
C ILE A 168 -12.09 20.55 -12.27
N GLY A 169 -12.52 19.33 -11.97
CA GLY A 169 -11.98 18.10 -12.53
C GLY A 169 -12.85 16.92 -12.13
N ASN A 170 -12.77 15.83 -12.89
CA ASN A 170 -13.49 14.60 -12.57
C ASN A 170 -12.70 13.38 -13.04
N ALA A 171 -12.82 12.29 -12.30
CA ALA A 171 -12.25 11.00 -12.64
C ALA A 171 -13.32 9.93 -12.47
N SER A 172 -13.39 8.95 -13.36
CA SER A 172 -14.41 7.90 -13.25
C SER A 172 -13.91 6.55 -13.77
N GLN A 173 -14.42 5.50 -13.15
CA GLN A 173 -14.34 4.12 -13.61
C GLN A 173 -15.78 3.63 -13.87
N LYS A 174 -15.98 2.78 -14.87
CA LYS A 174 -17.31 2.30 -15.27
C LYS A 174 -17.35 0.79 -15.43
N SER A 175 -18.51 0.18 -15.24
CA SER A 175 -18.69 -1.26 -15.43
C SER A 175 -20.12 -1.65 -15.77
N THR A 176 -20.26 -2.61 -16.68
CA THR A 176 -21.51 -3.30 -17.01
C THR A 176 -21.48 -4.78 -16.60
N LEU A 177 -20.45 -5.20 -15.84
CA LEU A 177 -20.19 -6.59 -15.49
C LEU A 177 -21.22 -7.13 -14.48
N GLN A 178 -22.26 -7.79 -14.99
CA GLN A 178 -23.30 -8.44 -14.19
C GLN A 178 -22.87 -9.86 -13.81
N LYS A 179 -22.46 -10.06 -12.55
CA LYS A 179 -21.99 -11.34 -11.97
C LYS A 179 -22.49 -11.51 -10.55
N ASP A 180 -22.65 -12.76 -10.11
CA ASP A 180 -23.09 -13.06 -8.75
C ASP A 180 -21.96 -13.09 -7.71
N PHE A 181 -20.93 -12.27 -7.92
CA PHE A 181 -19.84 -12.07 -6.97
C PHE A 181 -19.53 -10.58 -6.84
N PHE A 182 -18.98 -10.19 -5.70
CA PHE A 182 -18.42 -8.85 -5.55
C PHE A 182 -17.06 -8.78 -6.23
N TYR A 183 -16.82 -7.69 -6.95
CA TYR A 183 -15.52 -7.36 -7.50
C TYR A 183 -15.08 -5.98 -7.04
N THR A 184 -13.77 -5.80 -6.93
CA THR A 184 -13.16 -4.51 -6.64
C THR A 184 -13.04 -3.71 -7.92
N MET A 185 -13.59 -2.52 -7.88
CA MET A 185 -13.44 -1.48 -8.88
C MET A 185 -12.47 -0.45 -8.31
N SER A 186 -11.42 -0.10 -9.07
CA SER A 186 -10.33 0.74 -8.60
C SER A 186 -10.12 1.92 -9.55
N LEU A 187 -9.94 3.11 -8.99
CA LEU A 187 -9.70 4.38 -9.67
C LEU A 187 -8.56 5.11 -8.96
N ARG A 188 -7.57 5.54 -9.72
CA ARG A 188 -6.51 6.43 -9.25
C ARG A 188 -6.53 7.70 -10.09
N GLU A 189 -6.56 8.84 -9.43
CA GLU A 189 -6.25 10.13 -10.04
C GLU A 189 -4.84 10.53 -9.63
N SER A 190 -3.94 10.65 -10.62
CA SER A 190 -2.51 10.89 -10.37
C SER A 190 -2.18 12.36 -10.10
N MET A 191 -3.09 13.28 -10.41
CA MET A 191 -2.90 14.69 -10.09
C MET A 191 -4.23 15.32 -9.73
N ILE A 192 -4.42 15.56 -8.44
CA ILE A 192 -5.55 16.35 -7.95
C ILE A 192 -5.40 17.78 -8.51
N PRO A 193 -6.46 18.37 -9.10
CA PRO A 193 -6.40 19.75 -9.59
C PRO A 193 -5.97 20.73 -8.48
N GLN A 194 -4.98 21.60 -8.74
CA GLN A 194 -4.37 22.46 -7.71
C GLN A 194 -5.34 23.35 -6.91
N LYS A 195 -6.51 23.68 -7.48
CA LYS A 195 -7.53 24.52 -6.82
C LYS A 195 -8.61 23.70 -6.10
N ALA A 196 -8.48 22.37 -6.07
CA ALA A 196 -9.48 21.50 -5.47
C ALA A 196 -9.34 21.52 -3.96
N GLU A 197 -10.42 21.87 -3.26
CA GLU A 197 -10.50 21.82 -1.80
C GLU A 197 -11.29 20.61 -1.31
N LYS A 198 -12.14 20.04 -2.17
CA LYS A 198 -12.99 18.90 -1.83
C LYS A 198 -13.03 17.88 -2.95
N ALA A 199 -13.13 16.61 -2.58
CA ALA A 199 -13.41 15.50 -3.47
C ALA A 199 -14.78 14.92 -3.13
N ILE A 200 -15.67 14.82 -4.11
CA ILE A 200 -16.98 14.17 -3.96
C ILE A 200 -16.89 12.77 -4.55
N VAL A 201 -16.77 11.77 -3.67
CA VAL A 201 -16.70 10.36 -4.07
C VAL A 201 -18.10 9.81 -4.23
N GLN A 202 -18.36 9.15 -5.36
CA GLN A 202 -19.69 8.74 -5.81
C GLN A 202 -19.68 7.29 -6.30
N ILE A 203 -20.66 6.50 -5.88
CA ILE A 203 -20.96 5.19 -6.44
C ILE A 203 -22.42 5.18 -6.89
N ALA A 204 -22.66 4.99 -8.19
CA ALA A 204 -23.99 5.21 -8.77
C ALA A 204 -24.30 4.27 -9.94
N ILE A 205 -25.59 4.19 -10.25
CA ILE A 205 -26.13 3.74 -11.54
C ILE A 205 -26.20 4.98 -12.43
N HIS A 206 -25.44 4.97 -13.52
CA HIS A 206 -25.42 6.01 -14.54
C HIS A 206 -26.26 5.59 -15.74
N SER A 207 -27.20 6.46 -16.13
CA SER A 207 -28.07 6.23 -17.28
C SER A 207 -27.37 6.52 -18.59
N THR A 208 -27.24 5.49 -19.44
CA THR A 208 -26.66 5.58 -20.80
C THR A 208 -27.73 5.70 -21.90
N GLY A 209 -29.01 5.59 -21.53
CA GLY A 209 -30.15 5.73 -22.43
C GLY A 209 -31.46 5.92 -21.68
N ASN A 210 -32.54 6.23 -22.40
CA ASN A 210 -33.84 6.47 -21.77
C ASN A 210 -34.39 5.23 -21.06
N ASN A 211 -35.19 5.47 -20.02
CA ASN A 211 -35.79 4.45 -19.16
C ASN A 211 -34.75 3.48 -18.57
N ALA A 212 -33.58 4.01 -18.22
CA ALA A 212 -32.54 3.23 -17.59
C ALA A 212 -32.99 2.69 -16.24
N ALA A 213 -32.46 1.51 -15.90
CA ALA A 213 -32.75 0.84 -14.65
C ALA A 213 -31.53 0.03 -14.20
N GLY A 214 -31.46 -0.24 -12.90
CA GLY A 214 -30.38 -1.03 -12.35
C GLY A 214 -30.56 -1.40 -10.90
N THR A 215 -29.77 -2.38 -10.47
CA THR A 215 -29.59 -2.73 -9.06
C THR A 215 -28.13 -3.06 -8.82
N ILE A 216 -27.51 -2.30 -7.92
CA ILE A 216 -26.13 -2.52 -7.47
C ILE A 216 -26.11 -2.71 -5.96
N VAL A 217 -25.19 -3.53 -5.48
CA VAL A 217 -24.94 -3.76 -4.06
C VAL A 217 -23.48 -3.42 -3.78
N ILE A 218 -23.26 -2.50 -2.83
CA ILE A 218 -21.94 -2.01 -2.46
C ILE A 218 -21.58 -2.62 -1.11
N LYS A 219 -20.49 -3.38 -1.08
CA LYS A 219 -19.94 -3.98 0.14
C LYS A 219 -19.15 -2.96 0.94
N GLY A 220 -18.41 -2.08 0.28
CA GLY A 220 -17.74 -0.96 0.93
C GLY A 220 -16.90 -0.15 -0.04
N VAL A 221 -16.48 1.04 0.42
CA VAL A 221 -15.67 2.02 -0.32
C VAL A 221 -14.47 2.39 0.54
N ASP A 222 -13.30 2.45 -0.08
CA ASP A 222 -12.04 2.85 0.53
C ASP A 222 -11.45 4.03 -0.26
N VAL A 223 -10.93 5.02 0.47
CA VAL A 223 -10.31 6.22 -0.11
C VAL A 223 -9.02 6.51 0.61
N SER A 224 -7.94 6.69 -0.15
CA SER A 224 -6.65 7.09 0.39
C SER A 224 -6.04 8.24 -0.41
N TYR A 225 -5.55 9.24 0.31
CA TYR A 225 -4.67 10.27 -0.22
C TYR A 225 -3.23 9.85 0.03
N GLY A 226 -2.37 9.88 -0.98
CA GLY A 226 -1.01 9.39 -0.80
C GLY A 226 0.00 9.99 -1.77
N LEU A 227 1.25 10.09 -1.28
CA LEU A 227 2.43 10.20 -2.13
C LEU A 227 2.84 8.81 -2.68
N ASP A 228 2.11 7.77 -2.27
CA ASP A 228 2.30 6.40 -2.73
C ASP A 228 2.17 6.34 -4.24
N SER A 229 3.31 6.16 -4.90
CA SER A 229 3.39 5.81 -6.31
C SER A 229 2.87 4.40 -6.59
N TYR A 230 2.63 3.57 -5.56
CA TYR A 230 2.05 2.23 -5.67
C TYR A 230 0.53 2.27 -5.59
N PHE A 231 -0.16 1.81 -6.63
CA PHE A 231 -1.63 1.64 -6.62
C PHE A 231 -1.98 0.18 -6.46
N ASN A 232 -2.22 -0.25 -5.22
CA ASN A 232 -2.72 -1.60 -5.05
C ASN A 232 -4.18 -1.67 -5.49
N LEU A 233 -4.54 -2.55 -6.42
CA LEU A 233 -5.91 -2.71 -6.89
C LEU A 233 -6.79 -3.47 -5.87
N LEU A 234 -6.19 -4.14 -4.89
CA LEU A 234 -6.91 -4.91 -3.86
C LEU A 234 -7.41 -4.03 -2.71
N MET A 235 -8.55 -4.42 -2.14
CA MET A 235 -9.06 -3.91 -0.86
C MET A 235 -8.62 -4.81 0.30
N ASN A 236 -8.33 -4.19 1.46
CA ASN A 236 -7.87 -4.87 2.68
C ASN A 236 -6.75 -5.88 2.41
N HIS A 237 -5.75 -5.40 1.68
CA HIS A 237 -4.69 -6.17 1.06
C HIS A 237 -3.51 -6.44 2.01
N ASP A 238 -3.38 -5.61 3.03
CA ASP A 238 -2.43 -5.74 4.13
C ASP A 238 -3.03 -6.51 5.33
N PHE A 239 -4.32 -6.87 5.26
CA PHE A 239 -5.09 -7.57 6.29
C PHE A 239 -5.22 -6.83 7.63
N GLN A 240 -4.91 -5.53 7.66
CA GLN A 240 -5.01 -4.72 8.88
C GLN A 240 -6.42 -4.17 9.12
N GLY A 241 -7.30 -4.29 8.13
CA GLY A 241 -8.70 -3.90 8.24
C GLY A 241 -9.53 -4.88 9.08
N ARG A 242 -10.84 -4.77 8.88
CA ARG A 242 -11.82 -5.64 9.53
C ARG A 242 -11.65 -7.10 9.09
N GLU A 243 -12.05 -8.00 9.98
CA GLU A 243 -12.18 -9.44 9.72
C GLU A 243 -13.64 -9.87 9.70
N ILE A 244 -13.90 -10.96 8.98
CA ILE A 244 -15.24 -11.56 8.88
C ILE A 244 -15.17 -13.04 9.25
N GLN A 245 -16.17 -13.46 10.02
CA GLN A 245 -16.40 -14.87 10.33
C GLN A 245 -17.06 -15.56 9.14
N VAL A 246 -16.49 -16.68 8.73
CA VAL A 246 -16.97 -17.58 7.70
C VAL A 246 -17.00 -19.01 8.24
N ALA A 247 -17.60 -19.96 7.51
CA ALA A 247 -17.77 -21.32 8.01
C ALA A 247 -16.42 -22.01 8.34
N GLU A 248 -15.37 -21.67 7.59
CA GLU A 248 -14.03 -22.21 7.72
C GLU A 248 -13.12 -21.42 8.68
N GLY A 249 -13.63 -20.35 9.31
CA GLY A 249 -12.89 -19.55 10.31
C GLY A 249 -12.96 -18.04 10.05
N GLU A 250 -11.83 -17.35 10.13
CA GLU A 250 -11.73 -15.90 9.99
C GLU A 250 -10.88 -15.53 8.78
N ILE A 251 -11.40 -14.62 7.96
CA ILE A 251 -10.69 -14.05 6.81
C ILE A 251 -10.74 -12.52 6.84
N PRO A 252 -9.83 -11.82 6.13
CA PRO A 252 -9.87 -10.38 6.03
C PRO A 252 -11.10 -9.99 5.22
N ASP A 253 -11.77 -8.92 5.63
CA ASP A 253 -12.94 -8.44 4.91
C ASP A 253 -12.61 -8.10 3.45
N TYR A 254 -13.61 -8.13 2.56
CA TYR A 254 -13.50 -8.07 1.09
C TYR A 254 -12.90 -9.30 0.40
N TRP A 255 -12.30 -10.24 1.13
CA TRP A 255 -11.86 -11.52 0.57
C TRP A 255 -12.96 -12.58 0.65
N GLY A 256 -12.92 -13.55 -0.26
CA GLY A 256 -13.71 -14.77 -0.24
C GLY A 256 -12.82 -16.01 -0.09
N ILE A 257 -13.41 -17.20 0.00
CA ILE A 257 -12.67 -18.47 0.06
C ILE A 257 -12.87 -19.24 -1.25
N SER A 258 -11.81 -19.91 -1.71
CA SER A 258 -11.85 -20.87 -2.82
C SER A 258 -10.94 -22.07 -2.56
N GLY A 259 -11.09 -23.11 -3.37
CA GLY A 259 -10.33 -24.37 -3.27
C GLY A 259 -11.19 -25.56 -2.83
N ASP A 260 -10.53 -26.70 -2.62
CA ASP A 260 -11.18 -27.99 -2.35
C ASP A 260 -12.01 -27.97 -1.07
N THR A 261 -13.14 -28.66 -0.99
CA THR A 261 -13.87 -28.81 0.29
C THR A 261 -13.06 -29.66 1.27
N GLY A 262 -12.81 -29.18 2.50
CA GLY A 262 -11.96 -29.91 3.45
C GLY A 262 -11.53 -29.09 4.67
N SER A 263 -10.78 -29.74 5.56
CA SER A 263 -10.42 -29.32 6.93
C SER A 263 -9.44 -28.14 7.08
N ALA A 264 -9.27 -27.31 6.06
CA ALA A 264 -8.43 -26.13 6.24
C ALA A 264 -9.19 -25.10 7.07
N ARG A 265 -8.50 -24.48 8.01
CA ARG A 265 -9.00 -23.40 8.84
C ARG A 265 -8.32 -22.11 8.45
N PHE A 266 -9.11 -21.06 8.43
CA PHE A 266 -8.65 -19.70 8.21
C PHE A 266 -8.66 -18.98 9.55
N TYR A 267 -7.59 -18.28 9.89
CA TYR A 267 -7.59 -17.38 11.04
C TYR A 267 -6.58 -16.26 10.86
N LEU A 268 -6.79 -15.15 11.55
CA LEU A 268 -5.84 -14.05 11.58
C LEU A 268 -4.93 -14.18 12.79
N LYS A 269 -3.62 -14.06 12.56
CA LYS A 269 -2.61 -14.02 13.62
C LYS A 269 -2.08 -12.61 13.76
N THR A 270 -2.24 -12.03 14.95
CA THR A 270 -1.59 -10.76 15.30
C THR A 270 -0.16 -11.05 15.78
N THR A 271 0.82 -10.46 15.12
CA THR A 271 2.24 -10.54 15.49
C THR A 271 2.55 -9.68 16.71
N ASN A 272 3.75 -9.82 17.28
CA ASN A 272 4.22 -8.98 18.40
C ASN A 272 4.26 -7.48 18.06
N GLU A 273 4.30 -7.13 16.78
CA GLU A 273 4.23 -5.76 16.27
C GLU A 273 2.79 -5.27 16.04
N TYR A 274 1.79 -6.00 16.54
CA TYR A 274 0.36 -5.73 16.33
C TYR A 274 -0.11 -5.78 14.88
N LYS A 275 0.66 -6.44 13.99
CA LYS A 275 0.27 -6.64 12.59
C LYS A 275 -0.47 -7.96 12.42
N LYS A 276 -1.60 -7.91 11.73
CA LYS A 276 -2.37 -9.11 11.38
C LYS A 276 -1.79 -9.80 10.14
N ARG A 277 -1.81 -11.13 10.15
CA ARG A 277 -1.47 -11.99 9.00
C ARG A 277 -2.56 -13.01 8.81
N GLN A 278 -2.91 -13.29 7.56
CA GLN A 278 -3.83 -14.38 7.26
C GLN A 278 -3.09 -15.71 7.36
N ILE A 279 -3.63 -16.64 8.15
CA ILE A 279 -3.13 -18.00 8.21
C ILE A 279 -4.12 -18.93 7.52
N ILE A 280 -3.62 -19.79 6.65
CA ILE A 280 -4.36 -20.94 6.13
C ILE A 280 -3.71 -22.18 6.70
N SER A 281 -4.38 -22.79 7.69
CA SER A 281 -3.87 -23.95 8.41
C SER A 281 -4.61 -25.20 8.01
N ARG A 282 -3.88 -26.30 7.84
CA ARG A 282 -4.45 -27.61 7.58
C ARG A 282 -4.04 -28.60 8.65
N ASN A 283 -5.03 -29.13 9.37
CA ASN A 283 -4.84 -30.01 10.51
C ASN A 283 -5.45 -31.42 10.33
N SER A 284 -5.72 -31.86 9.10
CA SER A 284 -6.24 -33.22 8.87
C SER A 284 -5.62 -33.92 7.67
N ASN A 285 -5.73 -35.25 7.70
CA ASN A 285 -5.26 -36.18 6.66
C ASN A 285 -6.20 -36.25 5.44
N SER A 286 -6.87 -35.14 5.09
CA SER A 286 -7.77 -35.09 3.94
C SER A 286 -7.00 -35.16 2.60
N THR A 287 -7.71 -35.14 1.47
CA THR A 287 -7.11 -35.07 0.13
C THR A 287 -7.16 -33.67 -0.50
N SER A 288 -7.70 -32.68 0.22
CA SER A 288 -7.75 -31.27 -0.21
C SER A 288 -6.35 -30.77 -0.56
N LYS A 289 -6.12 -30.45 -1.82
CA LYS A 289 -4.81 -30.05 -2.35
C LYS A 289 -4.60 -28.55 -2.27
N GLU A 290 -5.64 -27.74 -2.39
CA GLU A 290 -5.48 -26.31 -2.62
C GLU A 290 -6.56 -25.50 -1.88
N LYS A 291 -6.13 -24.40 -1.23
CA LYS A 291 -6.98 -23.52 -0.42
C LYS A 291 -6.52 -22.07 -0.54
N TYR A 292 -7.45 -21.17 -0.83
CA TYR A 292 -7.16 -19.78 -1.12
C TYR A 292 -8.13 -18.84 -0.43
N ILE A 293 -7.63 -17.66 -0.07
CA ILE A 293 -8.46 -16.46 -0.09
C ILE A 293 -8.44 -15.86 -1.48
N ILE A 294 -9.56 -15.28 -1.92
CA ILE A 294 -9.71 -14.71 -3.26
C ILE A 294 -10.31 -13.30 -3.25
N GLN A 295 -9.95 -12.50 -4.25
CA GLN A 295 -10.64 -11.26 -4.56
C GLN A 295 -10.80 -11.12 -6.08
N HIS A 296 -11.99 -10.75 -6.53
CA HIS A 296 -12.26 -10.46 -7.93
C HIS A 296 -11.94 -8.99 -8.21
N LEU A 297 -11.31 -8.70 -9.35
CA LEU A 297 -10.89 -7.36 -9.75
C LEU A 297 -11.52 -7.03 -11.10
N LEU A 298 -12.08 -5.83 -11.23
CA LEU A 298 -12.42 -5.28 -12.54
C LEU A 298 -11.12 -4.94 -13.28
N ILE A 299 -11.03 -5.32 -14.55
CA ILE A 299 -9.95 -4.91 -15.44
C ILE A 299 -10.44 -3.74 -16.28
N ASP A 300 -9.75 -2.61 -16.16
CA ASP A 300 -10.06 -1.36 -16.86
C ASP A 300 -9.38 -1.26 -18.24
N ASP A 301 -8.22 -1.88 -18.41
CA ASP A 301 -7.46 -1.85 -19.65
C ASP A 301 -6.65 -3.14 -19.85
N SER A 302 -7.09 -3.97 -20.80
CA SER A 302 -6.42 -5.23 -21.16
C SER A 302 -5.09 -5.06 -21.90
N SER A 303 -4.68 -3.85 -22.27
CA SER A 303 -3.36 -3.60 -22.87
C SER A 303 -2.24 -3.49 -21.83
N ARG A 304 -2.61 -3.32 -20.54
CA ARG A 304 -1.65 -3.13 -19.46
C ARG A 304 -0.95 -4.44 -19.08
N LYS A 305 0.27 -4.28 -18.58
CA LYS A 305 0.99 -5.32 -17.84
C LYS A 305 0.67 -5.20 -16.36
N TYR A 306 0.80 -6.30 -15.65
CA TYR A 306 0.55 -6.35 -14.22
C TYR A 306 1.74 -6.94 -13.48
N GLN A 307 1.85 -6.58 -12.22
CA GLN A 307 2.70 -7.26 -11.26
C GLN A 307 1.95 -7.49 -9.96
N MET A 308 2.17 -8.67 -9.38
CA MET A 308 1.53 -9.13 -8.17
C MET A 308 2.60 -9.63 -7.20
N ARG A 309 2.45 -9.31 -5.91
CA ARG A 309 3.40 -9.70 -4.86
C ARG A 309 2.66 -10.11 -3.60
N GLY A 310 3.29 -10.94 -2.79
CA GLY A 310 2.85 -11.26 -1.44
C GLY A 310 4.03 -11.66 -0.58
N ILE A 311 3.94 -11.43 0.73
CA ILE A 311 4.91 -11.94 1.70
C ILE A 311 4.35 -13.23 2.27
N PHE A 312 5.12 -14.31 2.13
CA PHE A 312 4.70 -15.64 2.56
C PHE A 312 5.72 -16.25 3.50
N HIS A 313 5.20 -16.97 4.49
CA HIS A 313 5.97 -17.81 5.38
C HIS A 313 5.24 -19.14 5.56
N ARG A 314 5.91 -20.23 5.18
CA ARG A 314 5.37 -21.59 5.29
C ARG A 314 5.82 -22.24 6.59
N MET A 315 4.91 -22.97 7.21
CA MET A 315 5.21 -23.93 8.28
C MET A 315 4.83 -25.36 7.86
N ASN A 316 5.72 -26.32 8.09
CA ASN A 316 5.54 -27.76 7.80
C ASN A 316 5.31 -28.09 6.32
N HIS A 317 4.35 -28.92 5.92
CA HIS A 317 4.26 -29.51 4.56
C HIS A 317 3.23 -28.80 3.64
N ALA A 318 3.24 -27.47 3.64
CA ALA A 318 2.47 -26.62 2.74
C ALA A 318 3.38 -25.94 1.70
N GLU A 319 2.82 -25.41 0.63
CA GLU A 319 3.48 -24.54 -0.33
C GLU A 319 2.60 -23.31 -0.47
N SER A 320 3.15 -22.11 -0.28
CA SER A 320 2.38 -20.90 -0.53
C SER A 320 2.23 -20.70 -2.03
N GLN A 321 1.08 -20.18 -2.45
CA GLN A 321 0.80 -19.96 -3.86
C GLN A 321 0.10 -18.62 -4.07
N LEU A 322 0.55 -17.94 -5.11
CA LEU A 322 0.06 -16.66 -5.58
C LEU A 322 -0.33 -16.84 -7.04
N GLN A 323 -1.61 -16.70 -7.35
CA GLN A 323 -2.17 -17.02 -8.67
C GLN A 323 -3.16 -15.95 -9.13
N ILE A 324 -3.26 -15.75 -10.44
CA ILE A 324 -4.27 -14.90 -11.08
C ILE A 324 -4.88 -15.59 -12.29
N LEU A 325 -6.19 -15.46 -12.45
CA LEU A 325 -6.96 -15.93 -13.60
C LEU A 325 -7.69 -14.75 -14.23
N PHE A 326 -7.68 -14.66 -15.56
CA PHE A 326 -8.33 -13.60 -16.34
C PHE A 326 -9.53 -14.13 -17.11
N PHE A 327 -10.62 -13.39 -17.12
CA PHE A 327 -11.89 -13.82 -17.71
C PHE A 327 -12.51 -12.73 -18.59
N ASN A 328 -13.22 -13.15 -19.64
CA ASN A 328 -14.06 -12.25 -20.43
C ASN A 328 -15.44 -12.01 -19.76
N GLU A 329 -16.29 -11.17 -20.36
CA GLU A 329 -17.63 -10.85 -19.85
C GLU A 329 -18.53 -12.08 -19.65
N LYS A 330 -18.38 -13.10 -20.51
CA LYS A 330 -19.14 -14.36 -20.41
C LYS A 330 -18.64 -15.26 -19.27
N GLY A 331 -17.49 -14.94 -18.66
CA GLY A 331 -16.84 -15.76 -17.63
C GLY A 331 -15.97 -16.88 -18.21
N THR A 332 -15.60 -16.81 -19.49
CA THR A 332 -14.62 -17.72 -20.08
C THR A 332 -13.23 -17.35 -19.63
N LEU A 333 -12.46 -18.32 -19.14
CA LEU A 333 -11.05 -18.17 -18.80
C LEU A 333 -10.22 -17.86 -20.06
N LEU A 334 -9.46 -16.77 -20.02
CA LEU A 334 -8.59 -16.31 -21.12
C LEU A 334 -7.11 -16.55 -20.84
N GLY A 335 -6.72 -16.61 -19.56
CA GLY A 335 -5.33 -16.82 -19.17
C GLY A 335 -5.19 -17.04 -17.67
N THR A 336 -4.10 -17.67 -17.28
CA THR A 336 -3.74 -17.91 -15.89
C THR A 336 -2.23 -17.81 -15.74
N ASP A 337 -1.81 -17.24 -14.62
CA ASP A 337 -0.43 -17.17 -14.21
C ASP A 337 -0.35 -17.50 -12.71
N TYR A 338 0.72 -18.14 -12.28
CA TYR A 338 0.95 -18.44 -10.87
C TYR A 338 2.42 -18.54 -10.52
N THR A 339 2.72 -18.38 -9.24
CA THR A 339 4.01 -18.61 -8.63
C THR A 339 3.80 -19.22 -7.25
N SER A 340 4.82 -19.86 -6.71
CA SER A 340 4.75 -20.51 -5.41
C SER A 340 6.03 -20.35 -4.63
N SER A 341 5.92 -20.46 -3.30
CA SER A 341 7.05 -20.42 -2.40
C SER A 341 6.91 -21.48 -1.31
N ASP A 342 8.00 -22.19 -1.09
CA ASP A 342 8.13 -23.25 -0.12
C ASP A 342 8.95 -22.81 1.11
N SER A 343 9.15 -21.49 1.26
CA SER A 343 10.06 -20.87 2.22
C SER A 343 9.57 -20.91 3.66
N ASN A 344 10.43 -21.39 4.57
CA ASN A 344 10.22 -21.36 6.02
C ASN A 344 10.59 -20.04 6.70
N THR A 345 10.84 -18.99 5.92
CA THR A 345 10.99 -17.60 6.38
C THR A 345 10.11 -16.69 5.53
N ASP A 346 9.81 -15.49 6.03
CA ASP A 346 9.13 -14.44 5.27
C ASP A 346 9.89 -14.18 3.97
N LYS A 347 9.25 -14.44 2.82
CA LYS A 347 9.79 -14.11 1.50
C LYS A 347 8.77 -13.40 0.64
N THR A 348 9.24 -12.37 -0.05
CA THR A 348 8.48 -11.76 -1.14
C THR A 348 8.42 -12.73 -2.31
N THR A 349 7.21 -13.16 -2.62
CA THR A 349 6.91 -13.95 -3.81
C THR A 349 6.24 -13.03 -4.81
N SER A 350 6.72 -13.02 -6.05
CA SER A 350 6.26 -12.10 -7.10
C SER A 350 5.86 -12.83 -8.36
N LEU A 351 4.82 -12.33 -9.03
CA LEU A 351 4.29 -12.76 -10.31
C LEU A 351 4.11 -11.55 -11.22
N ARG A 352 4.31 -11.70 -12.52
CA ARG A 352 4.18 -10.61 -13.49
C ARG A 352 3.80 -11.15 -14.84
N GLY A 353 3.04 -10.37 -15.59
CA GLY A 353 2.54 -10.81 -16.89
C GLY A 353 1.87 -9.70 -17.67
N SER A 354 1.29 -10.08 -18.79
CA SER A 354 0.43 -9.21 -19.61
C SER A 354 -1.01 -9.66 -19.44
N ILE A 355 -1.94 -8.71 -19.42
CA ILE A 355 -3.36 -9.03 -19.33
C ILE A 355 -3.83 -9.59 -20.69
N PRO A 356 -4.50 -10.74 -20.74
CA PRO A 356 -5.04 -11.27 -21.99
C PRO A 356 -6.04 -10.31 -22.63
N LYS A 357 -5.95 -10.11 -23.94
CA LYS A 357 -6.87 -9.26 -24.70
C LYS A 357 -8.32 -9.72 -24.49
N GLY A 358 -9.20 -8.77 -24.15
CA GLY A 358 -10.62 -9.03 -23.90
C GLY A 358 -10.96 -9.53 -22.49
N ALA A 359 -9.98 -9.58 -21.58
CA ALA A 359 -10.25 -9.76 -20.16
C ALA A 359 -10.95 -8.53 -19.60
N VAL A 360 -12.03 -8.75 -18.83
CA VAL A 360 -12.80 -7.69 -18.17
C VAL A 360 -12.80 -7.83 -16.65
N TYR A 361 -12.44 -9.01 -16.14
CA TYR A 361 -12.16 -9.20 -14.73
C TYR A 361 -11.05 -10.23 -14.52
N ALA A 362 -10.39 -10.12 -13.38
CA ALA A 362 -9.44 -11.11 -12.89
C ALA A 362 -9.88 -11.65 -11.54
N THR A 363 -9.42 -12.85 -11.18
CA THR A 363 -9.54 -13.39 -9.83
C THR A 363 -8.14 -13.63 -9.30
N VAL A 364 -7.81 -12.96 -8.20
CA VAL A 364 -6.55 -13.12 -7.47
C VAL A 364 -6.76 -14.21 -6.43
N PHE A 365 -5.86 -15.19 -6.41
CA PHE A 365 -5.82 -16.31 -5.48
C PHE A 365 -4.54 -16.21 -4.66
N VAL A 366 -4.69 -16.26 -3.34
CA VAL A 366 -3.57 -16.25 -2.41
C VAL A 366 -3.80 -17.32 -1.38
N GLY A 367 -2.87 -18.25 -1.22
CA GLY A 367 -3.10 -19.34 -0.30
C GLY A 367 -2.06 -20.41 -0.25
N ALA A 368 -2.53 -21.63 0.01
CA ALA A 368 -1.72 -22.80 0.31
C ALA A 368 -2.09 -23.96 -0.60
N ARG A 369 -1.06 -24.61 -1.11
CA ARG A 369 -1.10 -25.92 -1.75
C ARG A 369 -0.47 -26.96 -0.84
N TYR A 370 -1.07 -28.13 -0.78
CA TYR A 370 -0.72 -29.22 0.12
C TYR A 370 -0.39 -30.48 -0.69
N SER A 371 0.71 -31.14 -0.36
CA SER A 371 1.12 -32.39 -0.99
C SER A 371 0.63 -33.59 -0.16
N GLY A 372 -0.42 -34.26 -0.63
CA GLY A 372 -0.92 -35.50 -0.01
C GLY A 372 -1.54 -35.29 1.38
N ILE A 373 -1.25 -36.24 2.29
CA ILE A 373 -1.63 -36.18 3.72
C ILE A 373 -0.61 -35.29 4.43
N SER A 374 -0.76 -33.97 4.26
CA SER A 374 0.16 -33.01 4.82
C SER A 374 -0.53 -32.03 5.76
N ILE A 375 0.09 -31.85 6.93
CA ILE A 375 -0.24 -30.82 7.91
C ILE A 375 0.72 -29.65 7.64
N GLY A 376 0.18 -28.44 7.64
CA GLY A 376 0.99 -27.25 7.47
C GLY A 376 0.17 -25.98 7.39
N ASP A 377 0.87 -24.89 7.63
CA ASP A 377 0.29 -23.57 7.66
C ASP A 377 1.03 -22.69 6.64
N VAL A 378 0.30 -21.76 6.06
CA VAL A 378 0.86 -20.67 5.29
C VAL A 378 0.42 -19.37 5.94
N ASP A 379 1.39 -18.62 6.41
CA ASP A 379 1.24 -17.23 6.82
C ASP A 379 1.35 -16.36 5.58
N ILE A 380 0.35 -15.51 5.39
CA ILE A 380 0.22 -14.60 4.26
C ILE A 380 0.13 -13.19 4.82
N ASP A 381 0.96 -12.30 4.28
CA ASP A 381 1.02 -10.90 4.64
C ASP A 381 1.17 -10.06 3.37
N ARG A 382 0.62 -8.85 3.39
CA ARG A 382 0.78 -7.81 2.36
C ARG A 382 0.74 -8.32 0.92
N VAL A 383 -0.48 -8.52 0.41
CA VAL A 383 -0.68 -8.86 -1.01
C VAL A 383 -0.84 -7.58 -1.80
N SER A 384 -0.16 -7.45 -2.94
CA SER A 384 -0.44 -6.38 -3.89
C SER A 384 -0.58 -6.88 -5.30
N ILE A 385 -1.44 -6.19 -6.04
CA ILE A 385 -1.45 -6.22 -7.49
C ILE A 385 -1.58 -4.80 -8.00
N GLU A 386 -0.81 -4.49 -9.04
CA GLU A 386 -0.85 -3.18 -9.67
C GLU A 386 -0.55 -3.32 -11.17
N TYR A 387 -0.98 -2.32 -11.93
CA TYR A 387 -0.48 -2.16 -13.29
C TYR A 387 0.94 -1.62 -13.24
N SER A 388 1.83 -2.20 -14.04
CA SER A 388 3.21 -1.73 -14.10
C SER A 388 3.78 -1.85 -15.49
N THR A 389 4.40 -0.77 -15.96
CA THR A 389 5.23 -0.74 -17.17
C THR A 389 6.63 -1.31 -16.91
N GLU A 390 7.13 -1.19 -15.68
CA GLU A 390 8.44 -1.67 -15.25
C GLU A 390 8.30 -2.88 -14.30
N PRO A 391 8.77 -4.08 -14.70
CA PRO A 391 8.73 -5.24 -13.82
C PRO A 391 9.66 -5.04 -12.61
N GLN A 392 9.13 -5.11 -11.39
CA GLN A 392 9.94 -5.03 -10.18
C GLN A 392 9.52 -6.13 -9.16
N ALA A 393 10.50 -6.83 -8.60
CA ALA A 393 10.27 -7.97 -7.70
C ALA A 393 10.19 -7.59 -6.20
N LEU A 394 10.69 -6.41 -5.85
CA LEU A 394 10.81 -5.95 -4.47
C LEU A 394 9.45 -5.44 -3.96
N TRP A 395 9.09 -5.82 -2.74
CA TRP A 395 8.02 -5.13 -2.04
C TRP A 395 8.50 -3.74 -1.63
N ASN A 396 7.67 -2.71 -1.87
CA ASN A 396 7.94 -1.33 -1.45
C ASN A 396 9.33 -0.82 -1.90
N SER A 397 9.70 -1.05 -3.17
CA SER A 397 10.98 -0.63 -3.76
C SER A 397 11.23 0.88 -3.71
N GLN A 398 10.21 1.70 -3.49
CA GLN A 398 10.33 3.16 -3.43
C GLN A 398 10.45 3.66 -1.99
N PHE A 399 10.32 2.77 -1.00
CA PHE A 399 10.32 3.14 0.42
C PHE A 399 9.29 4.25 0.72
N ALA A 400 8.07 4.08 0.21
CA ALA A 400 6.99 5.03 0.39
C ALA A 400 6.10 4.65 1.59
N GLN A 401 6.05 3.35 1.91
CA GLN A 401 5.17 2.82 2.96
C GLN A 401 5.95 2.47 4.22
N PHE A 402 5.54 3.03 5.35
CA PHE A 402 6.07 2.74 6.69
C PHE A 402 4.91 2.45 7.64
N ASP A 403 5.12 1.49 8.54
CA ASP A 403 4.14 1.26 9.61
C ASP A 403 4.33 2.28 10.73
N LYS A 404 3.25 2.53 11.47
CA LYS A 404 3.28 3.36 12.67
C LYS A 404 4.26 2.75 13.69
N ASN A 405 5.25 3.53 14.11
CA ASN A 405 6.30 3.14 15.06
C ASN A 405 7.33 2.11 14.52
N VAL A 406 7.44 1.95 13.20
CA VAL A 406 8.49 1.13 12.59
C VAL A 406 9.46 2.03 11.84
N ASP A 407 10.75 1.79 12.04
CA ASP A 407 11.86 2.59 11.50
C ASP A 407 12.33 2.10 10.11
N VAL A 408 11.80 0.96 9.65
CA VAL A 408 12.08 0.36 8.35
C VAL A 408 10.83 0.27 7.50
N ALA A 409 11.01 0.52 6.20
CA ALA A 409 9.94 0.48 5.22
C ALA A 409 9.24 -0.89 5.19
N GLN A 410 7.93 -0.89 4.95
CA GLN A 410 7.12 -2.11 4.89
C GLN A 410 7.75 -3.13 3.92
N GLY A 411 7.81 -4.40 4.33
CA GLY A 411 8.34 -5.52 3.55
C GLY A 411 9.86 -5.66 3.55
N TRP A 412 10.58 -4.76 4.22
CA TRP A 412 12.02 -4.87 4.45
C TRP A 412 12.31 -5.35 5.87
N THR A 413 13.40 -6.09 6.03
CA THR A 413 13.86 -6.58 7.32
C THR A 413 15.12 -5.85 7.75
N LYS A 414 15.11 -5.37 9.00
CA LYS A 414 16.28 -4.81 9.67
C LYS A 414 17.22 -5.91 10.14
N ASN A 415 18.51 -5.74 9.92
CA ASN A 415 19.55 -6.56 10.53
C ASN A 415 20.68 -5.67 11.04
N THR A 416 21.04 -5.83 12.31
CA THR A 416 22.13 -5.08 12.93
C THR A 416 23.10 -6.06 13.57
N ARG A 417 24.29 -6.22 12.99
CA ARG A 417 25.36 -7.02 13.60
C ARG A 417 26.24 -6.11 14.44
N GLY A 418 26.04 -6.14 15.75
CA GLY A 418 26.82 -5.38 16.74
C GLY A 418 26.59 -3.86 16.76
N ALA A 419 25.96 -3.28 15.73
CA ALA A 419 25.57 -1.85 15.64
C ALA A 419 24.18 -1.55 16.23
N ALA A 420 23.51 -2.56 16.81
CA ALA A 420 22.10 -2.52 17.22
C ALA A 420 21.76 -1.39 18.20
N GLU A 421 22.73 -0.92 18.99
CA GLU A 421 22.52 0.09 20.03
C GLU A 421 22.62 1.55 19.54
N GLY A 422 23.08 1.79 18.30
CA GLY A 422 23.29 3.15 17.79
C GLY A 422 22.69 3.46 16.41
N ALA A 423 22.37 2.46 15.60
CA ALA A 423 21.82 2.67 14.26
C ALA A 423 20.39 3.23 14.31
N VAL A 424 20.18 4.37 13.65
CA VAL A 424 18.87 5.00 13.47
C VAL A 424 18.38 4.68 12.07
N PHE A 425 17.15 4.21 11.98
CA PHE A 425 16.46 4.02 10.71
C PHE A 425 15.25 4.96 10.69
N GLY A 426 14.77 5.30 9.50
CA GLY A 426 13.51 6.03 9.39
C GLY A 426 13.12 6.33 7.96
N GLN A 427 11.99 7.00 7.81
CA GLN A 427 11.60 7.60 6.55
C GLN A 427 12.43 8.86 6.29
N SER A 428 12.81 9.10 5.04
CA SER A 428 13.45 10.35 4.65
C SER A 428 12.49 11.55 4.74
N GLY A 429 13.05 12.75 4.94
CA GLY A 429 12.25 13.98 5.10
C GLY A 429 11.42 14.37 3.88
N ASP A 430 11.73 13.84 2.70
CA ASP A 430 10.95 13.99 1.45
C ASP A 430 9.85 12.91 1.29
N ASN A 431 9.64 12.06 2.32
CA ASN A 431 8.70 10.95 2.34
C ASN A 431 8.92 9.86 1.27
N ARG A 432 10.09 9.83 0.61
CA ARG A 432 10.37 8.94 -0.54
C ARG A 432 11.69 8.19 -0.42
N GLY A 433 11.98 7.58 0.73
CA GLY A 433 13.25 6.93 0.95
C GLY A 433 13.39 6.29 2.33
N GLN A 434 14.31 5.33 2.41
CA GLN A 434 14.77 4.77 3.67
C GLN A 434 16.03 5.53 4.12
N ASN A 435 15.94 6.21 5.26
CA ASN A 435 17.09 6.73 5.99
C ASN A 435 17.75 5.60 6.81
N ILE A 436 19.07 5.52 6.74
CA ILE A 436 19.91 4.73 7.64
C ILE A 436 21.05 5.62 8.13
N ALA A 437 21.12 5.84 9.44
CA ALA A 437 22.12 6.68 10.07
C ALA A 437 22.85 5.96 11.20
N ILE A 438 24.15 6.21 11.29
CA ILE A 438 25.02 5.77 12.37
C ILE A 438 25.62 7.02 13.01
N PRO A 439 25.29 7.31 14.29
CA PRO A 439 25.84 8.45 14.99
C PRO A 439 27.33 8.25 15.22
N TYR A 440 28.05 9.38 15.27
CA TYR A 440 29.49 9.40 15.48
C TYR A 440 29.89 8.77 16.81
N GLY A 441 30.99 8.02 16.78
CA GLY A 441 31.52 7.29 17.95
C GLY A 441 31.27 5.78 17.93
N THR A 442 30.78 5.22 16.82
CA THR A 442 30.65 3.76 16.65
C THR A 442 32.00 3.15 16.23
N TRP A 443 32.43 2.05 16.89
CA TRP A 443 33.70 1.36 16.63
C TRP A 443 33.52 -0.11 16.25
N GLY A 444 34.50 -0.67 15.55
CA GLY A 444 34.58 -2.10 15.21
C GLY A 444 33.84 -2.49 13.94
N ASN A 445 33.88 -3.78 13.60
CA ASN A 445 33.28 -4.36 12.39
C ASN A 445 31.75 -4.55 12.52
N LYS A 446 31.05 -3.45 12.82
CA LYS A 446 29.61 -3.40 13.01
C LYS A 446 28.91 -3.06 11.69
N SER A 447 27.65 -3.47 11.53
CA SER A 447 26.85 -3.12 10.36
C SER A 447 25.41 -2.74 10.70
N ALA A 448 24.87 -1.80 9.94
CA ALA A 448 23.44 -1.49 9.89
C ALA A 448 22.91 -1.82 8.51
N GLU A 449 21.91 -2.70 8.46
CA GLU A 449 21.48 -3.31 7.21
C GLU A 449 19.96 -3.36 7.15
N ILE A 450 19.42 -3.13 5.95
CA ILE A 450 18.09 -3.60 5.58
C ILE A 450 18.22 -4.58 4.43
N TYR A 451 17.31 -5.54 4.37
CA TYR A 451 17.28 -6.50 3.28
C TYR A 451 15.87 -6.98 2.95
N GLN A 452 15.73 -7.57 1.77
CA GLN A 452 14.53 -8.29 1.40
C GLN A 452 14.91 -9.58 0.67
N ASP A 453 14.32 -10.68 1.11
CA ASP A 453 14.43 -11.99 0.47
C ASP A 453 13.34 -12.17 -0.59
N ILE A 454 13.76 -12.61 -1.77
CA ILE A 454 12.92 -12.70 -2.97
C ILE A 454 12.97 -14.15 -3.50
N LYS A 455 11.79 -14.71 -3.79
CA LYS A 455 11.67 -15.92 -4.62
C LYS A 455 11.73 -15.52 -6.10
N LEU A 456 12.68 -16.11 -6.81
CA LEU A 456 12.81 -15.97 -8.26
C LEU A 456 12.02 -17.09 -8.96
N GLU A 457 11.46 -16.77 -10.12
CA GLU A 457 10.86 -17.77 -10.99
C GLU A 457 11.94 -18.77 -11.45
N PRO A 458 11.69 -20.08 -11.30
CA PRO A 458 12.59 -21.10 -11.82
C PRO A 458 12.84 -20.90 -13.32
N SER A 459 14.11 -20.96 -13.72
CA SER A 459 14.52 -20.84 -15.12
C SER A 459 15.61 -21.86 -15.41
N SER A 460 15.41 -22.66 -16.46
CA SER A 460 16.45 -23.53 -17.01
C SER A 460 17.47 -22.76 -17.84
N MET A 461 17.16 -21.51 -18.20
CA MET A 461 18.04 -20.62 -18.97
C MET A 461 18.68 -19.57 -18.08
N GLN A 462 19.89 -19.18 -18.45
CA GLN A 462 20.57 -18.02 -17.87
C GLN A 462 19.75 -16.76 -18.22
N LYS A 463 19.47 -15.94 -17.21
CA LYS A 463 18.76 -14.67 -17.37
C LYS A 463 19.67 -13.53 -16.95
N LYS A 464 19.38 -12.31 -17.38
CA LYS A 464 20.01 -11.10 -16.81
C LYS A 464 19.08 -10.46 -15.81
N PHE A 465 19.64 -9.92 -14.73
CA PHE A 465 18.92 -9.04 -13.83
C PHE A 465 19.40 -7.59 -13.95
N SER A 466 18.60 -6.68 -13.43
CA SER A 466 18.96 -5.29 -13.23
C SER A 466 18.48 -4.84 -11.84
N LEU A 467 19.38 -4.30 -11.03
CA LEU A 467 19.07 -3.53 -9.82
C LEU A 467 19.39 -2.07 -10.09
N ARG A 468 18.40 -1.19 -9.93
CA ARG A 468 18.54 0.26 -10.11
C ARG A 468 17.98 1.01 -8.92
N GLY A 469 18.42 2.24 -8.70
CA GLY A 469 17.94 3.10 -7.63
C GLY A 469 18.87 4.27 -7.42
N GLU A 470 18.69 4.97 -6.31
CA GLU A 470 19.46 6.17 -5.98
C GLU A 470 19.88 6.14 -4.51
N VAL A 471 21.06 6.68 -4.23
CA VAL A 471 21.55 6.91 -2.88
C VAL A 471 21.94 8.36 -2.71
N SER A 472 21.48 8.96 -1.62
CA SER A 472 21.93 10.27 -1.15
C SER A 472 22.78 10.06 0.10
N ILE A 473 24.07 10.38 0.02
CA ILE A 473 24.98 10.37 1.19
C ILE A 473 24.94 11.79 1.78
N LEU A 474 24.29 11.94 2.93
CA LEU A 474 24.07 13.24 3.58
C LEU A 474 25.25 13.64 4.47
N ASP A 475 25.85 12.66 5.14
CA ASP A 475 27.07 12.82 5.93
C ASP A 475 27.85 11.50 5.89
N SER A 476 29.17 11.58 5.85
CA SER A 476 30.04 10.41 5.74
C SER A 476 31.37 10.63 6.44
N ASN A 477 31.68 9.73 7.38
CA ASN A 477 32.97 9.69 8.07
C ASN A 477 33.40 8.25 8.31
N ASN A 478 34.47 7.83 7.64
CA ASN A 478 35.04 6.48 7.72
C ASN A 478 33.99 5.37 7.46
N ALA A 479 33.00 5.64 6.62
CA ALA A 479 31.90 4.74 6.36
C ALA A 479 31.65 4.58 4.86
N LYS A 480 31.02 3.46 4.51
CA LYS A 480 30.68 3.10 3.15
C LYS A 480 29.32 2.41 3.13
N LEU A 481 28.56 2.70 2.10
CA LEU A 481 27.34 1.97 1.75
C LEU A 481 27.68 0.89 0.72
N GLU A 482 27.33 -0.37 1.01
CA GLU A 482 27.33 -1.47 0.07
C GLU A 482 25.89 -1.84 -0.32
N ILE A 483 25.57 -1.76 -1.61
CA ILE A 483 24.35 -2.33 -2.18
C ILE A 483 24.72 -3.67 -2.80
N GLU A 484 24.02 -4.73 -2.42
CA GLU A 484 24.40 -6.10 -2.74
C GLU A 484 23.21 -6.93 -3.23
N VAL A 485 23.43 -7.67 -4.31
CA VAL A 485 22.53 -8.74 -4.79
C VAL A 485 23.20 -10.06 -4.49
N TYR A 486 22.56 -10.87 -3.67
CA TYR A 486 23.02 -12.18 -3.27
C TYR A 486 22.12 -13.27 -3.87
N LEU A 487 22.65 -14.05 -4.80
CA LEU A 487 21.94 -15.10 -5.53
C LEU A 487 22.31 -16.48 -4.97
N TYR A 488 21.31 -17.29 -4.63
CA TYR A 488 21.54 -18.59 -3.99
C TYR A 488 20.48 -19.65 -4.34
N ARG A 489 20.88 -20.93 -4.22
CA ARG A 489 20.05 -22.10 -4.57
C ARG A 489 19.36 -22.79 -3.38
N GLY A 490 19.56 -22.26 -2.16
CA GLY A 490 19.04 -22.82 -0.91
C GLY A 490 20.15 -23.38 -0.01
N PHE A 491 19.84 -23.62 1.27
CA PHE A 491 20.78 -24.23 2.21
C PHE A 491 20.89 -25.74 1.96
N GLY A 492 22.09 -26.25 1.64
CA GLY A 492 22.36 -27.68 1.53
C GLY A 492 23.18 -28.15 0.32
N ASP A 493 23.37 -27.30 -0.70
CA ASP A 493 24.21 -27.64 -1.86
C ASP A 493 25.67 -27.21 -1.60
N ILE A 494 26.46 -28.15 -1.07
CA ILE A 494 27.84 -27.96 -0.60
C ILE A 494 28.80 -27.55 -1.73
N ASN A 495 28.40 -27.74 -2.99
CA ASN A 495 29.20 -27.44 -4.18
C ASN A 495 28.82 -26.10 -4.86
N ASN A 496 27.87 -25.34 -4.30
CA ASN A 496 27.34 -24.15 -4.95
C ASN A 496 27.52 -22.92 -4.07
N PHE A 497 28.64 -22.22 -4.29
CA PHE A 497 28.88 -20.97 -3.61
C PHE A 497 27.89 -19.91 -4.12
N PRO A 498 27.18 -19.23 -3.22
CA PRO A 498 26.25 -18.19 -3.60
C PRO A 498 27.00 -17.05 -4.30
N LYS A 499 26.42 -16.53 -5.39
CA LYS A 499 27.02 -15.41 -6.13
C LYS A 499 26.61 -14.09 -5.50
N LYS A 500 27.61 -13.23 -5.33
CA LYS A 500 27.44 -11.91 -4.74
C LYS A 500 27.88 -10.85 -5.75
N TYR A 501 26.97 -9.95 -6.09
CA TYR A 501 27.25 -8.76 -6.88
C TYR A 501 27.06 -7.55 -5.99
N LYS A 502 28.02 -6.63 -5.97
CA LYS A 502 27.95 -5.48 -5.07
C LYS A 502 28.44 -4.19 -5.71
N LYS A 503 27.91 -3.07 -5.23
CA LYS A 503 28.42 -1.74 -5.51
C LYS A 503 28.62 -0.97 -4.21
N THR A 504 29.73 -0.24 -4.13
CA THR A 504 30.16 0.46 -2.92
C THR A 504 30.18 1.96 -3.17
N TYR A 505 29.70 2.72 -2.18
CA TYR A 505 29.63 4.18 -2.18
C TYR A 505 30.26 4.71 -0.90
N SER A 506 31.12 5.72 -0.99
CA SER A 506 31.95 6.17 0.15
C SER A 506 32.31 7.66 0.08
N SER A 507 31.61 8.44 -0.73
CA SER A 507 31.90 9.88 -0.91
C SER A 507 30.60 10.66 -0.82
N PRO A 508 30.53 11.71 0.01
CA PRO A 508 29.40 12.63 0.03
C PRO A 508 29.38 13.37 -1.31
N ASN A 509 28.31 13.18 -2.09
CA ASN A 509 28.05 13.86 -3.35
C ASN A 509 26.53 13.95 -3.54
N GLU A 510 26.10 14.88 -4.39
CA GLU A 510 24.74 14.92 -4.94
C GLU A 510 24.35 13.54 -5.49
N ARG A 511 23.17 13.08 -5.08
CA ARG A 511 22.48 11.81 -5.41
C ARG A 511 23.18 10.90 -6.42
N GLN A 512 23.64 9.73 -5.98
CA GLN A 512 24.37 8.76 -6.81
C GLN A 512 23.45 7.65 -7.32
N VAL A 513 23.65 7.24 -8.57
CA VAL A 513 22.84 6.20 -9.21
C VAL A 513 23.35 4.79 -8.87
N ILE A 514 22.41 3.92 -8.49
CA ILE A 514 22.58 2.49 -8.35
C ILE A 514 22.29 1.82 -9.69
N ASN A 515 23.24 1.02 -10.17
CA ASN A 515 23.07 0.18 -11.35
C ASN A 515 23.96 -1.06 -11.21
N ILE A 516 23.33 -2.22 -11.03
CA ILE A 516 23.96 -3.54 -11.06
C ILE A 516 23.22 -4.37 -12.09
N GLN A 517 23.91 -4.83 -13.13
CA GLN A 517 23.35 -5.67 -14.18
C GLN A 517 24.25 -6.85 -14.43
N GLU A 518 23.76 -8.03 -14.08
CA GLU A 518 24.56 -9.26 -14.07
C GLU A 518 23.68 -10.45 -14.41
N ASP A 519 24.31 -11.61 -14.58
CA ASP A 519 23.60 -12.85 -14.91
C ASP A 519 23.07 -13.57 -13.66
N ILE A 520 21.84 -14.07 -13.78
CA ILE A 520 21.24 -15.11 -12.93
C ILE A 520 21.50 -16.46 -13.61
N GLU A 521 22.23 -17.33 -12.91
CA GLU A 521 22.46 -18.69 -13.38
C GLU A 521 21.16 -19.51 -13.43
N PRO A 522 21.08 -20.50 -14.33
CA PRO A 522 19.99 -21.47 -14.32
C PRO A 522 19.75 -22.06 -12.93
N ASN A 523 18.47 -22.30 -12.61
CA ASN A 523 18.05 -22.89 -11.34
C ASN A 523 18.52 -22.12 -10.10
N THR A 524 18.55 -20.79 -10.17
CA THR A 524 18.73 -19.91 -9.02
C THR A 524 17.37 -19.44 -8.49
N PRO A 525 16.76 -20.14 -7.52
CA PRO A 525 15.42 -19.84 -7.01
C PRO A 525 15.31 -18.64 -6.08
N TYR A 526 16.41 -18.09 -5.57
CA TYR A 526 16.35 -17.03 -4.57
C TYR A 526 17.36 -15.90 -4.82
N ALA A 527 16.96 -14.70 -4.44
CA ALA A 527 17.81 -13.53 -4.33
C ALA A 527 17.57 -12.84 -2.98
N THR A 528 18.63 -12.29 -2.39
CA THR A 528 18.52 -11.33 -1.29
C THR A 528 19.13 -10.01 -1.74
N ILE A 529 18.38 -8.93 -1.57
CA ILE A 529 18.85 -7.57 -1.87
C ILE A 529 19.20 -6.92 -0.54
N TYR A 530 20.46 -6.56 -0.36
CA TYR A 530 20.97 -5.91 0.85
C TYR A 530 21.33 -4.46 0.58
N VAL A 531 21.02 -3.62 1.56
CA VAL A 531 21.56 -2.27 1.72
C VAL A 531 22.33 -2.26 3.03
N ARG A 532 23.64 -2.06 2.99
CA ARG A 532 24.53 -2.29 4.14
C ARG A 532 25.43 -1.11 4.37
N LEU A 533 25.34 -0.55 5.56
CA LEU A 533 26.24 0.50 6.00
C LEU A 533 27.34 -0.09 6.90
N LEU A 534 28.60 0.16 6.53
CA LEU A 534 29.78 -0.48 7.09
C LEU A 534 30.92 0.54 7.28
N PRO A 535 31.85 0.32 8.22
CA PRO A 535 33.08 1.12 8.29
C PRO A 535 33.99 0.84 7.09
N ILE A 536 34.76 1.85 6.67
CA ILE A 536 35.89 1.68 5.74
C ILE A 536 37.08 1.06 6.51
N ASP A 537 37.46 1.68 7.63
CA ASP A 537 38.47 1.19 8.57
C ASP A 537 37.79 0.81 9.90
N PRO A 538 37.65 -0.49 10.22
CA PRO A 538 37.03 -0.95 11.47
C PRO A 538 37.76 -0.49 12.74
N ASN A 539 39.01 -0.03 12.62
CA ASN A 539 39.83 0.44 13.75
C ASN A 539 39.65 1.93 14.05
N LYS A 540 38.76 2.62 13.35
CA LYS A 540 38.44 4.03 13.58
C LYS A 540 36.95 4.17 13.86
N ALA A 541 36.60 5.23 14.60
CA ALA A 541 35.21 5.64 14.73
C ALA A 541 34.63 5.92 13.34
N TRP A 542 33.35 5.60 13.14
CA TRP A 542 32.65 5.87 11.89
C TRP A 542 31.25 6.41 12.14
N ALA A 543 30.78 7.19 11.18
CA ALA A 543 29.45 7.78 11.13
C ALA A 543 29.01 7.89 9.67
N GLU A 544 27.72 7.74 9.43
CA GLU A 544 27.15 8.03 8.12
C GLU A 544 25.67 8.33 8.28
N ASN A 545 25.11 9.15 7.41
CA ASN A 545 23.69 9.30 7.21
C ASN A 545 23.39 9.15 5.72
N VAL A 546 22.69 8.08 5.35
CA VAL A 546 22.30 7.80 3.97
C VAL A 546 20.80 7.74 3.81
N VAL A 547 20.35 8.11 2.62
CA VAL A 547 18.98 7.85 2.16
C VAL A 547 19.02 7.03 0.89
N ILE A 548 18.26 5.93 0.86
CA ILE A 548 18.09 5.08 -0.31
C ILE A 548 16.72 5.34 -0.90
N HIS A 549 16.68 5.57 -2.20
CA HIS A 549 15.48 5.88 -2.96
C HIS A 549 15.30 4.90 -4.12
N ASN A 550 14.05 4.55 -4.43
CA ASN A 550 13.64 3.88 -5.67
C ASN A 550 14.48 2.63 -6.05
N LEU A 551 14.79 1.77 -5.08
CA LEU A 551 15.57 0.55 -5.30
C LEU A 551 14.72 -0.52 -6.00
N ARG A 552 14.80 -0.59 -7.33
CA ARG A 552 14.05 -1.50 -8.20
C ARG A 552 14.88 -2.69 -8.66
N PHE A 553 14.37 -3.90 -8.44
CA PHE A 553 15.01 -5.14 -8.88
C PHE A 553 14.15 -5.85 -9.95
N ASN A 554 14.68 -5.93 -11.16
CA ASN A 554 14.11 -6.70 -12.25
C ASN A 554 14.95 -7.98 -12.49
N PRO A 555 14.45 -9.18 -12.11
CA PRO A 555 15.15 -10.45 -12.30
C PRO A 555 15.03 -11.00 -13.73
N VAL A 556 14.25 -10.35 -14.60
CA VAL A 556 14.14 -10.69 -16.02
C VAL A 556 14.33 -9.42 -16.83
N TYR A 557 15.59 -9.02 -16.95
CA TYR A 557 16.01 -7.85 -17.71
C TYR A 557 16.40 -8.25 -19.13
N ASN A 558 15.73 -7.66 -20.12
CA ASN A 558 16.16 -7.76 -21.52
C ASN A 558 16.80 -6.44 -21.94
N SER A 559 18.11 -6.44 -22.17
CA SER A 559 18.87 -5.25 -22.61
C SER A 559 18.54 -4.78 -24.02
N SER A 560 17.75 -5.54 -24.79
CA SER A 560 17.33 -5.20 -26.15
C SER A 560 15.89 -4.68 -26.26
N GLY A 561 15.16 -4.59 -25.14
CA GLY A 561 13.86 -3.92 -25.11
C GLY A 561 14.02 -2.39 -25.11
N PRO A 562 13.00 -1.61 -25.53
CA PRO A 562 13.04 -0.17 -25.40
C PRO A 562 13.27 0.21 -23.94
N ILE A 563 14.38 0.90 -23.68
CA ILE A 563 14.65 1.49 -22.38
C ILE A 563 13.75 2.73 -22.29
N GLU A 564 12.53 2.56 -21.79
CA GLU A 564 11.77 3.69 -21.27
C GLU A 564 12.47 4.13 -19.97
N MET A 565 13.50 4.95 -20.11
CA MET A 565 13.93 5.81 -19.02
C MET A 565 12.88 6.91 -18.91
N PHE A 566 11.93 6.77 -18.00
CA PHE A 566 11.29 7.94 -17.44
C PHE A 566 12.31 8.58 -16.49
N LEU A 567 13.04 9.57 -17.02
CA LEU A 567 13.55 10.63 -16.17
C LEU A 567 12.32 11.22 -15.45
N PRO A 568 12.37 11.46 -14.13
CA PRO A 568 11.42 12.38 -13.54
C PRO A 568 11.49 13.67 -14.35
N GLU A 569 10.37 14.16 -14.87
CA GLU A 569 10.30 15.50 -15.41
C GLU A 569 10.65 16.47 -14.28
N GLU A 570 11.92 16.84 -14.18
CA GLU A 570 12.35 18.01 -13.44
C GLU A 570 11.97 19.25 -14.25
N MET A 571 11.07 20.04 -13.67
CA MET A 571 11.02 21.51 -13.73
C MET A 571 10.97 22.18 -15.12
N GLU A 572 9.77 22.59 -15.50
CA GLU A 572 9.50 24.01 -15.84
C GLU A 572 8.35 24.55 -14.98
#